data_AF-A0A7W1FDM9-F1
#
_entry.id   AF-A0A7W1FDM9-F1
#
_cell.length_a   1.000
_cell.length_b   1.000
_cell.length_c   1.000
_cell.angle_alpha   90.00
_cell.angle_beta   90.00
_cell.angle_gamma   90.00
#
_symmetry.space_group_name_H-M   'P 1'
#
loop_
_entity.id
_entity.type
_entity.pdbx_description
1 polymer ?
#
loop_
_entity_poly.entity_id
_entity_poly.type
_entity_poly.pdbx_seq_one_letter_code
_entity_poly.pdbx_strand_id
1 'polypeptide(L)'
;MTHKNLSEHQESELLQEFVCKYATRLSYEKVSELVSERSGTSRLSDQRIYHIVQAEAAELISEQKKLISQNQKRGLAIKAVAVDIYQAEVKEIVWLSDGICVNEQKAVRDREAKRGKERTTTEMAMLGKKDGSYRTIIAGEGINRVELYRAEVVREYGEQAAELAVVAVTDGARGLKREAKEVFGEEVRHILDWYHLEAKVYQLMTQIAPHKQVKEASQELIINELWKGESQAAIKHLETLEAKNVIKRDELKGYLEKNKDYIINYEKRKEAKKVIGSGRMEKQNDVLVAQRQKRKGMSWSKNGSRNLAIVTAHLNQGTNYLQ
;
A
#
# COMPACT_ATOMS: atom_id res chain seq x y z
N MET A 1 16.45 -5.40 -51.45
CA MET A 1 17.17 -5.82 -50.24
C MET A 1 17.61 -4.57 -49.51
N THR A 2 16.74 -4.08 -48.63
CA THR A 2 16.99 -2.89 -47.81
C THR A 2 17.59 -3.36 -46.49
N HIS A 3 18.78 -2.86 -46.18
CA HIS A 3 19.51 -3.15 -44.95
C HIS A 3 18.63 -2.88 -43.72
N LYS A 4 18.35 -3.96 -42.98
CA LYS A 4 17.88 -3.88 -41.60
C LYS A 4 19.03 -3.24 -40.80
N ASN A 5 18.78 -2.07 -40.21
CA ASN A 5 19.68 -1.45 -39.23
C ASN A 5 19.91 -2.46 -38.09
N LEU A 6 21.12 -3.01 -38.03
CA LEU A 6 21.64 -3.84 -36.95
C LEU A 6 22.16 -2.92 -35.83
N SER A 7 21.27 -2.39 -34.99
CA SER A 7 21.69 -1.64 -33.79
C SER A 7 20.78 -1.85 -32.57
N GLU A 8 20.25 -3.06 -32.39
CA GLU A 8 19.68 -3.45 -31.10
C GLU A 8 20.50 -4.60 -30.54
N HIS A 9 21.34 -4.30 -29.54
CA HIS A 9 21.78 -5.31 -28.60
C HIS A 9 20.53 -5.77 -27.82
N GLN A 10 19.76 -6.68 -28.40
CA GLN A 10 18.64 -7.30 -27.68
C GLN A 10 19.25 -8.31 -26.70
N GLU A 11 19.19 -7.99 -25.41
CA GLU A 11 19.52 -8.94 -24.35
C GLU A 11 18.55 -10.11 -24.42
N SER A 12 19.03 -11.33 -24.15
CA SER A 12 18.14 -12.50 -24.07
C SER A 12 17.08 -12.30 -22.97
N GLU A 13 15.89 -12.88 -23.16
CA GLU A 13 14.80 -12.82 -22.18
C GLU A 13 15.26 -13.27 -20.79
N LEU A 14 16.03 -14.36 -20.71
CA LEU A 14 16.62 -14.86 -19.46
C LEU A 14 17.52 -13.82 -18.76
N LEU A 15 18.26 -13.02 -19.51
CA LEU A 15 19.10 -11.95 -18.93
C LEU A 15 18.23 -10.80 -18.44
N GLN A 16 17.17 -10.44 -19.17
CA GLN A 16 16.23 -9.40 -18.76
C GLN A 16 15.50 -9.81 -17.47
N GLU A 17 14.99 -11.05 -17.39
CA GLU A 17 14.38 -11.61 -16.18
C GLU A 17 15.33 -11.60 -14.99
N PHE A 18 16.58 -12.04 -15.20
CA PHE A 18 17.62 -12.01 -14.17
C PHE A 18 17.86 -10.58 -13.67
N VAL A 19 18.03 -9.64 -14.59
CA VAL A 19 18.27 -8.22 -14.27
C VAL A 19 17.10 -7.66 -13.47
N CYS A 20 15.87 -7.83 -13.94
CA CYS A 20 14.67 -7.38 -13.23
C CYS A 20 14.61 -7.98 -11.82
N LYS A 21 14.82 -9.30 -11.67
CA LYS A 21 14.82 -9.99 -10.38
C LYS A 21 15.80 -9.38 -9.39
N TYR A 22 17.05 -9.13 -9.76
CA TYR A 22 18.05 -8.60 -8.84
C TYR A 22 17.93 -7.09 -8.64
N ALA A 23 17.45 -6.35 -9.64
CA ALA A 23 17.24 -4.90 -9.57
C ALA A 23 16.20 -4.49 -8.50
N THR A 24 15.24 -5.37 -8.21
CA THR A 24 14.28 -5.19 -7.11
C THR A 24 14.90 -5.25 -5.71
N ARG A 25 16.11 -5.80 -5.57
CA ARG A 25 16.78 -6.06 -4.28
C ARG A 25 18.09 -5.28 -4.13
N LEU A 26 18.78 -5.02 -5.23
CA LEU A 26 20.13 -4.44 -5.29
C LEU A 26 20.14 -3.15 -6.13
N SER A 27 21.14 -2.29 -5.91
CA SER A 27 21.35 -1.12 -6.77
C SER A 27 21.63 -1.56 -8.21
N TYR A 28 21.26 -0.74 -9.20
CA TYR A 28 21.54 -1.05 -10.60
C TYR A 28 23.04 -1.22 -10.87
N GLU A 29 23.88 -0.43 -10.21
CA GLU A 29 25.34 -0.60 -10.17
C GLU A 29 25.74 -2.00 -9.68
N LYS A 30 25.16 -2.47 -8.57
CA LYS A 30 25.51 -3.80 -8.05
C LYS A 30 25.01 -4.93 -8.95
N VAL A 31 23.88 -4.74 -9.63
CA VAL A 31 23.40 -5.69 -10.64
C VAL A 31 24.32 -5.69 -11.87
N SER A 32 24.81 -4.53 -12.30
CA SER A 32 25.80 -4.40 -13.38
C SER A 32 27.08 -5.17 -13.05
N GLU A 33 27.58 -5.05 -11.82
CA GLU A 33 28.73 -5.83 -11.33
C GLU A 33 28.43 -7.34 -11.40
N LEU A 34 27.28 -7.80 -10.89
CA LEU A 34 26.90 -9.22 -10.91
C LEU A 34 26.78 -9.80 -12.32
N VAL A 35 26.22 -9.03 -13.26
CA VAL A 35 26.13 -9.43 -14.67
C VAL A 35 27.53 -9.54 -15.28
N SER A 36 28.42 -8.60 -14.97
CA SER A 36 29.80 -8.60 -15.47
C SER A 36 30.59 -9.80 -14.94
N GLU A 37 30.47 -10.11 -13.64
CA GLU A 37 31.11 -11.26 -12.99
C GLU A 37 30.68 -12.61 -13.61
N ARG A 38 29.40 -12.73 -13.99
CA ARG A 38 28.84 -13.99 -14.52
C ARG A 38 29.01 -14.17 -16.01
N SER A 39 28.96 -13.09 -16.78
CA SER A 39 28.97 -13.15 -18.25
C SER A 39 30.37 -13.07 -18.85
N GLY A 40 31.37 -12.55 -18.12
CA GLY A 40 32.76 -12.42 -18.56
C GLY A 40 33.00 -11.42 -19.72
N THR A 41 31.98 -11.11 -20.52
CA THR A 41 32.07 -10.29 -21.74
C THR A 41 30.95 -9.25 -21.88
N SER A 42 29.80 -9.43 -21.21
CA SER A 42 28.67 -8.51 -21.30
C SER A 42 28.71 -7.47 -20.19
N ARG A 43 28.90 -6.20 -20.55
CA ARG A 43 28.79 -5.06 -19.62
C ARG A 43 27.43 -4.41 -19.82
N LEU A 44 26.44 -4.79 -19.02
CA LEU A 44 25.22 -4.01 -18.90
C LEU A 44 25.46 -2.86 -17.93
N SER A 45 25.41 -1.62 -18.43
CA SER A 45 25.48 -0.45 -17.54
C SER A 45 24.27 -0.40 -16.60
N ASP A 46 24.45 0.29 -15.48
CA ASP A 46 23.37 0.61 -14.54
C ASP A 46 22.20 1.35 -15.23
N GLN A 47 22.51 2.22 -16.18
CA GLN A 47 21.53 2.91 -17.01
C GLN A 47 20.76 1.94 -17.93
N ARG A 48 21.43 0.97 -18.56
CA ARG A 48 20.75 -0.04 -19.38
C ARG A 48 19.85 -0.92 -18.53
N ILE A 49 20.31 -1.34 -17.34
CA ILE A 49 19.52 -2.07 -16.35
C ILE A 49 18.27 -1.29 -15.95
N TYR A 50 18.40 0.01 -15.67
CA TYR A 50 17.26 0.88 -15.40
C TYR A 50 16.23 0.82 -16.55
N HIS A 51 16.68 0.94 -17.80
CA HIS A 51 15.79 0.89 -18.97
C HIS A 51 15.10 -0.48 -19.14
N ILE A 52 15.79 -1.59 -18.85
CA ILE A 52 15.18 -2.92 -18.85
C ILE A 52 14.03 -2.98 -17.83
N VAL A 53 14.25 -2.48 -16.60
CA VAL A 53 13.19 -2.42 -15.57
C VAL A 53 12.02 -1.51 -16.00
N GLN A 54 12.31 -0.40 -16.70
CA GLN A 54 11.25 0.46 -17.21
C GLN A 54 10.44 -0.20 -18.33
N ALA A 55 11.09 -0.98 -19.20
CA ALA A 55 10.42 -1.72 -20.28
C ALA A 55 9.50 -2.81 -19.71
N GLU A 56 10.00 -3.61 -18.75
CA GLU A 56 9.21 -4.61 -18.02
C GLU A 56 7.97 -3.97 -17.37
N ALA A 57 8.16 -2.84 -16.68
CA ALA A 57 7.03 -2.13 -16.08
C ALA A 57 6.03 -1.64 -17.14
N ALA A 58 6.48 -1.17 -18.29
CA ALA A 58 5.60 -0.72 -19.37
C ALA A 58 4.75 -1.87 -19.93
N GLU A 59 5.29 -3.08 -20.02
CA GLU A 59 4.55 -4.28 -20.42
C GLU A 59 3.47 -4.61 -19.39
N LEU A 60 3.81 -4.68 -18.10
CA LEU A 60 2.85 -4.91 -17.01
C LEU A 60 1.75 -3.83 -16.98
N ILE A 61 2.09 -2.58 -17.25
CA ILE A 61 1.10 -1.49 -17.36
C ILE A 61 0.19 -1.68 -18.58
N SER A 62 0.72 -2.17 -19.70
CA SER A 62 -0.09 -2.54 -20.87
C SER A 62 -1.07 -3.67 -20.55
N GLU A 63 -0.64 -4.66 -19.76
CA GLU A 63 -1.52 -5.73 -19.26
C GLU A 63 -2.63 -5.19 -18.34
N GLN A 64 -2.31 -4.24 -17.46
CA GLN A 64 -3.33 -3.56 -16.62
C GLN A 64 -4.39 -2.88 -17.49
N LYS A 65 -3.99 -2.17 -18.56
CA LYS A 65 -4.94 -1.55 -19.50
C LYS A 65 -5.83 -2.59 -20.17
N LYS A 66 -5.23 -3.69 -20.66
CA LYS A 66 -5.99 -4.79 -21.29
C LYS A 66 -6.99 -5.40 -20.32
N LEU A 67 -6.58 -5.66 -19.07
CA LEU A 67 -7.43 -6.21 -18.03
C LEU A 67 -8.63 -5.29 -17.74
N ILE A 68 -8.39 -3.99 -17.57
CA ILE A 68 -9.45 -2.99 -17.38
C ILE A 68 -10.42 -2.97 -18.58
N SER A 69 -9.90 -2.89 -19.80
CA SER A 69 -10.75 -2.86 -21.00
C SER A 69 -11.57 -4.14 -21.18
N GLN A 70 -11.01 -5.31 -20.85
CA GLN A 70 -11.74 -6.58 -20.86
C GLN A 70 -12.85 -6.60 -19.80
N ASN A 71 -12.57 -6.08 -18.60
CA ASN A 71 -13.55 -6.00 -17.52
C ASN A 71 -14.71 -5.06 -17.87
N GLN A 72 -14.41 -3.87 -18.39
CA GLN A 72 -15.42 -2.91 -18.84
C GLN A 72 -16.34 -3.51 -19.92
N LYS A 73 -15.79 -4.29 -20.85
CA LYS A 73 -16.59 -5.00 -21.88
C LYS A 73 -17.50 -6.08 -21.29
N ARG A 74 -17.09 -6.74 -20.21
CA ARG A 74 -17.94 -7.72 -19.51
C ARG A 74 -19.09 -7.06 -18.77
N GLY A 75 -18.91 -5.83 -18.29
CA GLY A 75 -19.96 -5.07 -17.61
C GLY A 75 -20.39 -5.65 -16.26
N LEU A 76 -19.58 -6.51 -15.65
CA LEU A 76 -19.89 -7.11 -14.35
C LEU A 76 -19.76 -6.06 -13.25
N ALA A 77 -20.87 -5.75 -12.58
CA ALA A 77 -20.88 -4.85 -11.44
C ALA A 77 -20.28 -5.55 -10.22
N ILE A 78 -19.47 -4.80 -9.45
CA ILE A 78 -19.04 -5.24 -8.12
C ILE A 78 -19.96 -4.60 -7.10
N LYS A 79 -20.46 -5.41 -6.17
CA LYS A 79 -21.25 -4.92 -5.05
C LYS A 79 -20.89 -5.68 -3.79
N ALA A 80 -20.43 -4.94 -2.79
CA ALA A 80 -20.28 -5.46 -1.46
C ALA A 80 -21.67 -5.72 -0.86
N VAL A 81 -21.77 -6.79 -0.09
CA VAL A 81 -22.94 -7.08 0.74
C VAL A 81 -22.58 -6.87 2.21
N ALA A 82 -23.58 -6.54 3.02
CA ALA A 82 -23.41 -6.38 4.45
C ALA A 82 -22.81 -7.65 5.06
N VAL A 83 -21.85 -7.45 5.97
CA VAL A 83 -21.09 -8.53 6.61
C VAL A 83 -21.11 -8.38 8.11
N ASP A 84 -21.42 -9.47 8.83
CA ASP A 84 -21.22 -9.51 10.27
C ASP A 84 -19.73 -9.67 10.57
N ILE A 85 -19.12 -8.57 11.00
CA ILE A 85 -17.69 -8.46 11.27
C ILE A 85 -17.24 -9.16 12.56
N TYR A 86 -18.17 -9.72 13.34
CA TYR A 86 -17.91 -10.40 14.62
C TYR A 86 -18.20 -11.90 14.60
N GLN A 87 -18.96 -12.41 13.62
CA GLN A 87 -19.18 -13.85 13.46
C GLN A 87 -17.98 -14.52 12.79
N ALA A 88 -17.37 -15.51 13.45
CA ALA A 88 -16.15 -16.16 12.98
C ALA A 88 -16.38 -17.01 11.71
N GLU A 89 -17.57 -17.56 11.55
CA GLU A 89 -17.96 -18.47 10.46
C GLU A 89 -18.24 -17.72 9.14
N VAL A 90 -18.59 -16.43 9.24
CA VAL A 90 -18.85 -15.57 8.09
C VAL A 90 -17.54 -15.26 7.38
N LYS A 91 -17.33 -15.90 6.22
CA LYS A 91 -16.19 -15.62 5.34
C LYS A 91 -16.31 -14.21 4.76
N GLU A 92 -15.21 -13.47 4.86
CA GLU A 92 -15.10 -12.11 4.33
C GLU A 92 -13.82 -11.98 3.50
N ILE A 93 -13.89 -11.11 2.50
CA ILE A 93 -12.75 -10.73 1.67
C ILE A 93 -12.18 -9.45 2.27
N VAL A 94 -10.91 -9.49 2.63
CA VAL A 94 -10.22 -8.34 3.18
C VAL A 94 -9.56 -7.57 2.04
N TRP A 95 -9.86 -6.28 1.97
CA TRP A 95 -9.16 -5.32 1.13
C TRP A 95 -8.37 -4.35 2.01
N LEU A 96 -7.07 -4.31 1.82
CA LEU A 96 -6.17 -3.39 2.51
C LEU A 96 -5.69 -2.34 1.52
N SER A 97 -5.52 -1.10 1.96
CA SER A 97 -4.85 -0.09 1.14
C SER A 97 -4.08 0.89 2.01
N ASP A 98 -2.89 1.24 1.53
CA ASP A 98 -1.98 2.17 2.16
C ASP A 98 -0.98 2.73 1.11
N GLY A 99 -0.33 3.84 1.45
CA GLY A 99 0.64 4.54 0.61
C GLY A 99 2.01 4.67 1.27
N ILE A 100 3.06 4.32 0.54
CA ILE A 100 4.45 4.47 1.01
C ILE A 100 5.17 5.61 0.28
N CYS A 101 5.78 6.50 1.05
CA CYS A 101 6.54 7.64 0.55
C CYS A 101 8.05 7.36 0.46
N VAL A 102 8.69 7.77 -0.63
CA VAL A 102 10.17 7.80 -0.79
C VAL A 102 10.64 9.21 -1.12
N ASN A 103 11.93 9.51 -0.96
CA ASN A 103 12.43 10.83 -1.37
C ASN A 103 12.33 10.98 -2.88
N GLU A 104 11.88 12.14 -3.33
CA GLU A 104 11.81 12.47 -4.75
C GLU A 104 13.16 13.03 -5.24
N GLN A 105 13.45 12.83 -6.53
CA GLN A 105 14.56 13.49 -7.20
C GLN A 105 14.25 14.96 -7.42
N LYS A 106 15.19 15.83 -7.06
CA LYS A 106 15.07 17.26 -7.38
C LYS A 106 14.93 17.44 -8.90
N ALA A 107 14.00 18.29 -9.32
CA ALA A 107 13.86 18.68 -10.73
C ALA A 107 15.15 19.27 -11.32
N VAL A 108 15.93 19.99 -10.49
CA VAL A 108 17.20 20.61 -10.87
C VAL A 108 18.25 20.32 -9.79
N ARG A 109 19.48 19.99 -10.21
CA ARG A 109 20.65 19.86 -9.33
C ARG A 109 21.38 21.20 -9.24
N ASP A 110 20.78 22.16 -8.55
CA ASP A 110 21.28 23.53 -8.36
C ASP A 110 22.35 23.67 -7.26
N ARG A 111 22.76 22.56 -6.62
CA ARG A 111 23.66 22.55 -5.43
C ARG A 111 23.17 23.40 -4.24
N GLU A 112 21.96 23.95 -4.31
CA GLU A 112 21.36 24.71 -3.24
C GLU A 112 20.66 23.80 -2.21
N ALA A 113 20.80 24.17 -0.95
CA ALA A 113 20.12 23.51 0.15
C ALA A 113 18.65 23.96 0.20
N LYS A 114 17.76 23.15 -0.38
CA LYS A 114 16.31 23.38 -0.29
C LYS A 114 15.78 22.95 1.07
N ARG A 115 14.86 23.73 1.65
CA ARG A 115 14.16 23.37 2.90
C ARG A 115 13.14 22.26 2.61
N GLY A 116 13.30 21.11 3.28
CA GLY A 116 12.40 19.96 3.14
C GLY A 116 12.84 18.99 2.03
N LYS A 117 12.36 17.74 2.14
CA LYS A 117 12.55 16.71 1.11
C LYS A 117 11.22 16.50 0.41
N GLU A 118 11.18 16.72 -0.89
CA GLU A 118 10.05 16.30 -1.73
C GLU A 118 9.89 14.77 -1.63
N ARG A 119 8.64 14.32 -1.65
CA ARG A 119 8.28 12.92 -1.48
C ARG A 119 7.36 12.50 -2.59
N THR A 120 7.62 11.32 -3.14
CA THR A 120 6.70 10.65 -4.05
C THR A 120 6.07 9.45 -3.33
N THR A 121 4.79 9.22 -3.57
CA THR A 121 4.00 8.17 -2.92
C THR A 121 3.67 7.07 -3.92
N THR A 122 3.93 5.83 -3.53
CA THR A 122 3.39 4.65 -4.20
C THR A 122 2.20 4.13 -3.39
N GLU A 123 1.02 4.27 -3.97
CA GLU A 123 -0.25 3.78 -3.42
C GLU A 123 -0.43 2.33 -3.84
N MET A 124 -0.83 1.47 -2.90
CA MET A 124 -0.98 0.04 -3.15
C MET A 124 -2.23 -0.48 -2.46
N ALA A 125 -2.76 -1.59 -2.98
CA ALA A 125 -3.81 -2.35 -2.33
C ALA A 125 -3.44 -3.83 -2.23
N MET A 126 -3.97 -4.52 -1.23
CA MET A 126 -3.93 -5.97 -1.13
C MET A 126 -5.36 -6.51 -1.11
N LEU A 127 -5.65 -7.40 -2.06
CA LEU A 127 -6.93 -8.10 -2.17
C LEU A 127 -6.75 -9.53 -1.65
N GLY A 128 -7.52 -9.92 -0.63
CA GLY A 128 -7.63 -11.31 -0.21
C GLY A 128 -8.13 -12.18 -1.36
N LYS A 129 -7.58 -13.39 -1.50
CA LYS A 129 -7.92 -14.35 -2.55
C LYS A 129 -8.73 -15.52 -2.00
N LYS A 130 -9.32 -16.33 -2.90
CA LYS A 130 -10.12 -17.51 -2.52
C LYS A 130 -9.35 -18.56 -1.72
N ASP A 131 -8.04 -18.66 -1.95
CA ASP A 131 -7.12 -19.58 -1.29
C ASP A 131 -6.58 -19.05 0.06
N GLY A 132 -7.02 -17.87 0.51
CA GLY A 132 -6.55 -17.22 1.74
C GLY A 132 -5.24 -16.43 1.59
N SER A 133 -4.58 -16.50 0.43
CA SER A 133 -3.45 -15.62 0.11
C SER A 133 -3.93 -14.21 -0.28
N TYR A 134 -3.00 -13.31 -0.59
CA TYR A 134 -3.31 -11.95 -1.00
C TYR A 134 -2.64 -11.63 -2.33
N ARG A 135 -3.36 -10.87 -3.17
CA ARG A 135 -2.78 -10.22 -4.36
C ARG A 135 -2.48 -8.76 -4.06
N THR A 136 -1.23 -8.36 -4.24
CA THR A 136 -0.83 -6.96 -4.19
C THR A 136 -1.05 -6.29 -5.54
N ILE A 137 -1.71 -5.14 -5.55
CA ILE A 137 -2.09 -4.40 -6.75
C ILE A 137 -1.48 -2.99 -6.67
N ILE A 138 -0.73 -2.62 -7.72
CA ILE A 138 -0.13 -1.29 -7.86
C ILE A 138 -0.48 -0.77 -9.24
N ALA A 139 -1.19 0.35 -9.30
CA ALA A 139 -1.55 0.96 -10.58
C ALA A 139 -0.34 1.63 -11.24
N GLY A 140 -0.17 1.36 -12.52
CA GLY A 140 0.74 2.05 -13.43
C GLY A 140 0.50 3.53 -13.56
N GLU A 141 1.46 4.23 -14.17
CA GLU A 141 1.20 5.59 -14.64
C GLU A 141 0.05 5.60 -15.66
N GLY A 142 -0.88 6.55 -15.49
CA GLY A 142 -2.05 6.69 -16.35
C GLY A 142 -3.13 5.62 -16.16
N ILE A 143 -2.97 4.71 -15.18
CA ILE A 143 -3.97 3.70 -14.85
C ILE A 143 -4.90 4.24 -13.76
N ASN A 144 -6.21 4.17 -14.00
CA ASN A 144 -7.20 4.45 -12.98
C ASN A 144 -7.20 3.30 -11.96
N ARG A 145 -6.87 3.62 -10.70
CA ARG A 145 -6.78 2.65 -9.60
C ARG A 145 -8.10 1.93 -9.33
N VAL A 146 -9.21 2.66 -9.31
CA VAL A 146 -10.54 2.06 -9.03
C VAL A 146 -10.88 1.04 -10.10
N GLU A 147 -10.66 1.38 -11.37
CA GLU A 147 -10.91 0.46 -12.48
C GLU A 147 -10.00 -0.76 -12.42
N LEU A 148 -8.73 -0.58 -12.08
CA LEU A 148 -7.80 -1.70 -11.90
C LEU A 148 -8.23 -2.61 -10.75
N TYR A 149 -8.56 -2.05 -9.58
CA TYR A 149 -9.02 -2.81 -8.41
C TYR A 149 -10.30 -3.57 -8.72
N ARG A 150 -11.25 -2.94 -9.41
CA ARG A 150 -12.46 -3.62 -9.89
C ARG A 150 -12.12 -4.77 -10.84
N ALA A 151 -11.24 -4.54 -11.80
CA ALA A 151 -10.86 -5.57 -12.76
C ALA A 151 -10.14 -6.75 -12.09
N GLU A 152 -9.33 -6.49 -11.05
CA GLU A 152 -8.67 -7.50 -10.23
C GLU A 152 -9.63 -8.32 -9.38
N VAL A 153 -10.64 -7.68 -8.78
CA VAL A 153 -11.71 -8.36 -8.04
C VAL A 153 -12.47 -9.29 -8.96
N VAL A 154 -12.89 -8.84 -10.15
CA VAL A 154 -13.58 -9.71 -11.12
C VAL A 154 -12.67 -10.81 -11.63
N ARG A 155 -11.38 -10.57 -11.82
CA ARG A 155 -10.41 -11.60 -12.22
C ARG A 155 -10.31 -12.72 -11.19
N GLU A 156 -10.33 -12.39 -9.89
CA GLU A 156 -10.23 -13.37 -8.80
C GLU A 156 -11.58 -14.06 -8.52
N TYR A 157 -12.67 -13.30 -8.52
CA TYR A 157 -13.97 -13.76 -8.03
C TYR A 157 -14.95 -14.18 -9.13
N GLY A 158 -14.78 -13.72 -10.37
CA GLY A 158 -15.73 -13.99 -11.46
C GLY A 158 -17.12 -13.46 -11.13
N GLU A 159 -18.17 -14.21 -11.46
CA GLU A 159 -19.57 -13.83 -11.16
C GLU A 159 -19.85 -13.57 -9.68
N GLN A 160 -19.10 -14.19 -8.76
CA GLN A 160 -19.23 -13.92 -7.32
C GLN A 160 -18.93 -12.45 -6.98
N ALA A 161 -18.21 -11.74 -7.83
CA ALA A 161 -17.91 -10.32 -7.66
C ALA A 161 -19.17 -9.43 -7.50
N ALA A 162 -20.31 -9.88 -8.03
CA ALA A 162 -21.59 -9.17 -7.91
C ALA A 162 -22.16 -9.18 -6.49
N GLU A 163 -21.74 -10.10 -5.62
CA GLU A 163 -22.19 -10.21 -4.23
C GLU A 163 -21.03 -10.69 -3.34
N LEU A 164 -20.21 -9.74 -2.88
CA LEU A 164 -19.03 -10.05 -2.06
C LEU A 164 -19.15 -9.48 -0.65
N ALA A 165 -18.93 -10.32 0.37
CA ALA A 165 -18.75 -9.85 1.74
C ALA A 165 -17.35 -9.22 1.87
N VAL A 166 -17.23 -7.91 1.64
CA VAL A 166 -15.93 -7.21 1.64
C VAL A 166 -15.77 -6.35 2.89
N VAL A 167 -14.61 -6.46 3.52
CA VAL A 167 -14.16 -5.57 4.59
C VAL A 167 -12.93 -4.79 4.11
N ALA A 168 -13.03 -3.48 4.11
CA ALA A 168 -11.92 -2.57 3.82
C ALA A 168 -11.24 -2.14 5.12
N VAL A 169 -9.93 -2.36 5.27
CA VAL A 169 -9.14 -1.90 6.43
C VAL A 169 -8.10 -0.89 5.95
N THR A 170 -8.19 0.36 6.42
CA THR A 170 -7.28 1.45 6.01
C THR A 170 -7.01 2.43 7.16
N ASP A 171 -6.02 3.31 6.99
CA ASP A 171 -5.59 4.33 7.96
C ASP A 171 -6.63 5.44 8.30
N GLY A 172 -7.82 5.39 7.67
CA GLY A 172 -8.89 6.38 7.85
C GLY A 172 -8.75 7.65 7.00
N ALA A 173 -7.82 7.70 6.04
CA ALA A 173 -7.74 8.79 5.07
C ALA A 173 -9.05 8.92 4.28
N ARG A 174 -9.54 10.17 4.07
CA ARG A 174 -10.80 10.41 3.35
C ARG A 174 -10.76 9.84 1.93
N GLY A 175 -9.60 9.90 1.28
CA GLY A 175 -9.39 9.36 -0.07
C GLY A 175 -9.58 7.84 -0.12
N LEU A 176 -9.01 7.10 0.83
CA LEU A 176 -9.11 5.64 0.87
C LEU A 176 -10.53 5.16 1.22
N LYS A 177 -11.23 5.88 2.11
CA LYS A 177 -12.65 5.61 2.39
C LYS A 177 -13.51 5.75 1.14
N ARG A 178 -13.29 6.83 0.37
CA ARG A 178 -14.00 7.07 -0.88
C ARG A 178 -13.64 6.03 -1.92
N GLU A 179 -12.36 5.69 -2.07
CA GLU A 179 -11.92 4.66 -3.01
C GLU A 179 -12.53 3.29 -2.70
N ALA A 180 -12.60 2.87 -1.43
CA ALA A 180 -13.24 1.61 -1.06
C ALA A 180 -14.71 1.57 -1.54
N LYS A 181 -15.46 2.67 -1.37
CA LYS A 181 -16.83 2.81 -1.87
C LYS A 181 -16.90 2.85 -3.39
N GLU A 182 -15.98 3.54 -4.05
CA GLU A 182 -15.89 3.59 -5.50
C GLU A 182 -15.59 2.19 -6.07
N VAL A 183 -14.81 1.34 -5.40
CA VAL A 183 -14.52 -0.04 -5.86
C VAL A 183 -15.67 -0.99 -5.57
N PHE A 184 -16.18 -1.00 -4.35
CA PHE A 184 -17.06 -2.05 -3.82
C PHE A 184 -18.52 -1.62 -3.61
N GLY A 185 -18.86 -0.35 -3.79
CA GLY A 185 -20.19 0.19 -3.49
C GLY A 185 -20.35 0.65 -2.03
N GLU A 186 -21.50 1.25 -1.72
CA GLU A 186 -21.76 1.91 -0.43
C GLU A 186 -21.82 0.96 0.78
N GLU A 187 -22.23 -0.30 0.56
CA GLU A 187 -22.39 -1.33 1.60
C GLU A 187 -21.05 -1.92 2.08
N VAL A 188 -19.92 -1.50 1.51
CA VAL A 188 -18.60 -1.99 1.94
C VAL A 188 -18.35 -1.62 3.40
N ARG A 189 -18.04 -2.63 4.23
CA ARG A 189 -17.71 -2.36 5.62
C ARG A 189 -16.29 -1.84 5.72
N HIS A 190 -16.16 -0.56 6.03
CA HIS A 190 -14.86 0.05 6.33
C HIS A 190 -14.54 -0.05 7.82
N ILE A 191 -13.31 -0.42 8.13
CA ILE A 191 -12.75 -0.53 9.48
C ILE A 191 -11.49 0.35 9.53
N LEU A 192 -11.40 1.18 10.57
CA LEU A 192 -10.18 1.92 10.84
C LEU A 192 -9.09 0.96 11.32
N ASP A 193 -7.95 1.02 10.69
CA ASP A 193 -6.78 0.24 11.04
C ASP A 193 -6.34 0.42 12.50
N TRP A 194 -6.29 -0.68 13.26
CA TRP A 194 -5.91 -0.63 14.68
C TRP A 194 -4.51 -0.09 14.91
N TYR A 195 -3.51 -0.51 14.11
CA TYR A 195 -2.12 -0.07 14.27
C TYR A 195 -1.99 1.44 14.05
N HIS A 196 -2.65 1.99 13.02
CA HIS A 196 -2.64 3.42 12.75
C HIS A 196 -3.39 4.23 13.81
N LEU A 197 -4.51 3.71 14.31
CA LEU A 197 -5.26 4.33 15.40
C LEU A 197 -4.40 4.41 16.67
N GLU A 198 -3.81 3.29 17.07
CA GLU A 198 -2.94 3.17 18.23
C GLU A 198 -1.70 4.08 18.09
N ALA A 199 -1.01 4.01 16.95
CA ALA A 199 0.16 4.84 16.68
C ALA A 199 -0.17 6.34 16.72
N LYS A 200 -1.33 6.75 16.19
CA LYS A 200 -1.80 8.14 16.25
C LYS A 200 -2.00 8.61 17.69
N VAL A 201 -2.65 7.79 18.52
CA VAL A 201 -2.84 8.08 19.95
C VAL A 201 -1.49 8.23 20.63
N TYR A 202 -0.58 7.26 20.48
CA TYR A 202 0.74 7.33 21.12
C TYR A 202 1.51 8.58 20.68
N GLN A 203 1.56 8.85 19.38
CA GLN A 203 2.28 10.00 18.81
C GLN A 203 1.74 11.33 19.36
N LEU A 204 0.42 11.55 19.32
CA LEU A 204 -0.16 12.83 19.74
C LEU A 204 -0.10 13.00 21.26
N MET A 205 -0.28 11.92 22.04
CA MET A 205 -0.21 11.99 23.49
C MET A 205 1.15 12.45 24.03
N THR A 206 2.25 12.18 23.32
CA THR A 206 3.58 12.75 23.69
C THR A 206 3.59 14.29 23.69
N GLN A 207 2.76 14.90 22.84
CA GLN A 207 2.64 16.35 22.68
C GLN A 207 1.49 16.94 23.51
N ILE A 208 0.47 16.15 23.84
CA ILE A 208 -0.70 16.57 24.62
C ILE A 208 -0.40 16.60 26.11
N ALA A 209 0.17 15.51 26.65
CA ALA A 209 0.26 15.34 28.10
C ALA A 209 1.35 16.22 28.73
N PRO A 210 1.08 16.86 29.89
CA PRO A 210 2.01 17.75 30.57
C PRO A 210 3.24 17.00 31.11
N HIS A 211 3.06 15.80 31.67
CA HIS A 211 4.13 14.97 32.21
C HIS A 211 3.87 13.47 31.98
N LYS A 212 4.89 12.65 32.26
CA LYS A 212 4.93 11.21 31.92
C LYS A 212 3.78 10.40 32.53
N GLN A 213 3.48 10.60 33.81
CA GLN A 213 2.43 9.86 34.53
C GLN A 213 1.04 10.07 33.91
N VAL A 214 0.67 11.33 33.63
CA VAL A 214 -0.61 11.67 32.98
C VAL A 214 -0.67 11.09 31.56
N LYS A 215 0.46 11.11 30.83
CA LYS A 215 0.55 10.51 29.50
C LYS A 215 0.24 9.03 29.54
N GLU A 216 0.91 8.28 30.41
CA GLU A 216 0.79 6.82 30.50
C GLU A 216 -0.63 6.40 30.91
N ALA A 217 -1.16 6.99 31.99
CA ALA A 217 -2.53 6.70 32.46
C ALA A 217 -3.59 7.07 31.40
N SER A 218 -3.45 8.21 30.74
CA SER A 218 -4.39 8.63 29.68
C SER A 218 -4.27 7.77 28.43
N GLN A 219 -3.05 7.36 28.04
CA GLN A 219 -2.85 6.46 26.91
C GLN A 219 -3.50 5.10 27.17
N GLU A 220 -3.27 4.52 28.34
CA GLU A 220 -3.88 3.24 28.71
C GLU A 220 -5.42 3.31 28.67
N LEU A 221 -6.01 4.34 29.29
CA LEU A 221 -7.46 4.54 29.27
C LEU A 221 -7.98 4.70 27.83
N ILE A 222 -7.42 5.63 27.05
CA ILE A 222 -7.86 5.89 25.68
C ILE A 222 -7.76 4.63 24.82
N ILE A 223 -6.65 3.90 24.89
CA ILE A 223 -6.45 2.68 24.10
C ILE A 223 -7.46 1.61 24.52
N ASN A 224 -7.72 1.42 25.81
CA ASN A 224 -8.69 0.44 26.30
C ASN A 224 -10.13 0.75 25.83
N GLU A 225 -10.53 2.02 25.85
CA GLU A 225 -11.84 2.45 25.33
C GLU A 225 -11.93 2.21 23.81
N LEU A 226 -10.91 2.65 23.06
CA LEU A 226 -10.87 2.47 21.61
C LEU A 226 -10.84 1.00 21.19
N TRP A 227 -10.16 0.13 21.95
CA TRP A 227 -10.11 -1.31 21.73
C TRP A 227 -11.50 -1.96 21.77
N LYS A 228 -12.40 -1.41 22.59
CA LYS A 228 -13.79 -1.85 22.73
C LYS A 228 -14.76 -1.15 21.77
N GLY A 229 -14.28 -0.20 20.98
CA GLY A 229 -15.10 0.61 20.06
C GLY A 229 -15.69 1.88 20.69
N GLU A 230 -15.36 2.19 21.94
CA GLU A 230 -15.94 3.26 22.73
C GLU A 230 -15.28 4.62 22.44
N SER A 231 -15.32 5.03 21.17
CA SER A 231 -14.69 6.28 20.70
C SER A 231 -15.17 7.53 21.45
N GLN A 232 -16.45 7.57 21.85
CA GLN A 232 -17.02 8.69 22.59
C GLN A 232 -16.46 8.80 24.01
N ALA A 233 -16.17 7.68 24.68
CA ALA A 233 -15.56 7.67 26.00
C ALA A 233 -14.12 8.20 25.93
N ALA A 234 -13.35 7.76 24.93
CA ALA A 234 -12.01 8.29 24.66
C ALA A 234 -12.01 9.80 24.36
N ILE A 235 -12.97 10.28 23.57
CA ILE A 235 -13.15 11.72 23.27
C ILE A 235 -13.46 12.50 24.56
N LYS A 236 -14.38 12.01 25.39
CA LYS A 236 -14.74 12.66 26.66
C LYS A 236 -13.54 12.76 27.60
N HIS A 237 -12.72 11.72 27.70
CA HIS A 237 -11.48 11.77 28.49
C HIS A 237 -10.55 12.88 27.99
N LEU A 238 -10.34 12.96 26.67
CA LEU A 238 -9.52 14.01 26.05
C LEU A 238 -10.06 15.41 26.37
N GLU A 239 -11.37 15.63 26.39
CA GLU A 239 -11.97 16.93 26.69
C GLU A 239 -11.67 17.41 28.12
N THR A 240 -11.63 16.47 29.07
CA THR A 240 -11.34 16.76 30.48
C THR A 240 -9.84 16.83 30.81
N LEU A 241 -8.99 16.35 29.91
CA LEU A 241 -7.54 16.28 30.13
C LEU A 241 -6.91 17.67 30.06
N GLU A 242 -6.17 18.03 31.12
CA GLU A 242 -5.27 19.17 31.10
C GLU A 242 -4.13 18.91 30.09
N ALA A 243 -4.10 19.70 29.02
CA ALA A 243 -3.17 19.51 27.91
C ALA A 243 -2.16 20.64 27.84
N LYS A 244 -0.86 20.31 27.79
CA LYS A 244 0.19 21.30 27.49
C LYS A 244 0.09 21.84 26.06
N ASN A 245 -0.56 21.09 25.16
CA ASN A 245 -0.79 21.47 23.78
C ASN A 245 -2.24 21.17 23.39
N VAL A 246 -3.10 22.17 23.55
CA VAL A 246 -4.53 22.11 23.23
C VAL A 246 -4.77 21.83 21.74
N ILE A 247 -3.95 22.39 20.84
CA ILE A 247 -4.06 22.16 19.40
C ILE A 247 -3.88 20.68 19.07
N LYS A 248 -2.90 20.00 19.68
CA LYS A 248 -2.67 18.56 19.46
C LYS A 248 -3.74 17.68 20.09
N ARG A 249 -4.33 18.12 21.20
CA ARG A 249 -5.48 17.45 21.82
C ARG A 249 -6.69 17.51 20.89
N ASP A 250 -6.99 18.68 20.36
CA ASP A 250 -8.11 18.89 19.44
C ASP A 250 -7.87 18.18 18.10
N GLU A 251 -6.61 18.06 17.65
CA GLU A 251 -6.22 17.22 16.50
C GLU A 251 -6.58 15.74 16.73
N LEU A 252 -6.24 15.18 17.90
CA LEU A 252 -6.59 13.78 18.23
C LEU A 252 -8.11 13.63 18.35
N LYS A 253 -8.79 14.56 19.01
CA LYS A 253 -10.25 14.57 19.14
C LYS A 253 -10.94 14.55 17.78
N GLY A 254 -10.59 15.49 16.90
CA GLY A 254 -11.14 15.56 15.54
C GLY A 254 -10.81 14.33 14.69
N TYR A 255 -9.65 13.70 14.91
CA TYR A 255 -9.32 12.43 14.27
C TYR A 255 -10.26 11.29 14.72
N LEU A 256 -10.53 11.17 16.02
CA LEU A 256 -11.46 10.16 16.55
C LEU A 256 -12.89 10.42 16.08
N GLU A 257 -13.37 11.67 16.15
CA GLU A 257 -14.72 12.06 15.70
C GLU A 257 -14.95 11.73 14.22
N LYS A 258 -13.98 12.06 13.37
CA LYS A 258 -14.02 11.78 11.93
C LYS A 258 -14.04 10.28 11.62
N ASN A 259 -13.53 9.46 12.53
CA ASN A 259 -13.40 8.03 12.34
C ASN A 259 -14.36 7.17 13.17
N LYS A 260 -15.23 7.79 13.99
CA LYS A 260 -16.06 7.09 14.98
C LYS A 260 -16.85 5.89 14.42
N ASP A 261 -17.40 5.99 13.22
CA ASP A 261 -18.21 4.92 12.61
C ASP A 261 -17.37 3.73 12.08
N TYR A 262 -16.06 3.93 12.00
CA TYR A 262 -15.06 2.96 11.52
C TYR A 262 -14.23 2.38 12.67
N ILE A 263 -14.29 2.98 13.86
CA ILE A 263 -13.73 2.45 15.10
C ILE A 263 -14.74 1.42 15.61
N ILE A 264 -14.34 0.15 15.58
CA ILE A 264 -15.20 -0.99 15.92
C ILE A 264 -14.80 -1.58 17.27
N ASN A 265 -15.52 -2.59 17.74
CA ASN A 265 -15.05 -3.40 18.85
C ASN A 265 -13.95 -4.37 18.36
N TYR A 266 -12.69 -3.93 18.46
CA TYR A 266 -11.53 -4.69 18.01
C TYR A 266 -11.31 -5.95 18.84
N GLU A 267 -11.67 -5.93 20.13
CA GLU A 267 -11.65 -7.08 21.03
C GLU A 267 -12.46 -8.24 20.45
N LYS A 268 -13.77 -8.04 20.25
CA LYS A 268 -14.69 -9.05 19.69
C LYS A 268 -14.24 -9.53 18.31
N ARG A 269 -13.77 -8.62 17.47
CA ARG A 269 -13.31 -8.97 16.13
C ARG A 269 -12.03 -9.81 16.15
N LYS A 270 -11.11 -9.52 17.07
CA LYS A 270 -9.89 -10.32 17.27
C LYS A 270 -10.22 -11.69 17.85
N GLU A 271 -11.18 -11.78 18.77
CA GLU A 271 -11.70 -13.07 19.28
C GLU A 271 -12.28 -13.92 18.16
N ALA A 272 -12.97 -13.30 17.19
CA ALA A 272 -13.44 -13.93 15.96
C ALA A 272 -12.32 -14.28 14.95
N LYS A 273 -11.04 -14.05 15.30
CA LYS A 273 -9.85 -14.28 14.47
C LYS A 273 -9.85 -13.54 13.14
N LYS A 274 -10.56 -12.40 13.07
CA LYS A 274 -10.67 -11.57 11.87
C LYS A 274 -9.61 -10.47 11.84
N VAL A 275 -9.34 -9.93 10.65
CA VAL A 275 -8.30 -8.91 10.43
C VAL A 275 -8.73 -7.57 11.05
N ILE A 276 -7.92 -7.05 11.97
CA ILE A 276 -8.16 -5.75 12.66
C ILE A 276 -7.22 -4.64 12.20
N GLY A 277 -6.20 -4.97 11.41
CA GLY A 277 -5.18 -4.01 10.98
C GLY A 277 -4.38 -4.50 9.77
N SER A 278 -3.57 -3.61 9.24
CA SER A 278 -2.90 -3.64 7.95
C SER A 278 -1.45 -4.11 8.08
N GLY A 279 -1.08 -4.82 9.15
CA GLY A 279 0.30 -5.28 9.36
C GLY A 279 0.88 -6.06 8.16
N ARG A 280 0.04 -6.79 7.40
CA ARG A 280 0.44 -7.39 6.12
C ARG A 280 0.81 -6.35 5.06
N MET A 281 0.03 -5.28 4.97
CA MET A 281 0.28 -4.13 4.10
C MET A 281 1.60 -3.43 4.47
N GLU A 282 1.86 -3.20 5.75
CA GLU A 282 3.13 -2.61 6.21
C GLU A 282 4.33 -3.48 5.81
N LYS A 283 4.21 -4.80 5.99
CA LYS A 283 5.24 -5.72 5.54
C LYS A 283 5.42 -5.68 4.02
N GLN A 284 4.31 -5.54 3.29
CA GLN A 284 4.34 -5.45 1.83
C GLN A 284 4.99 -4.15 1.35
N ASN A 285 4.70 -3.02 2.01
CA ASN A 285 5.37 -1.73 1.82
C ASN A 285 6.89 -1.88 1.97
N ASP A 286 7.30 -2.60 3.01
CA ASP A 286 8.71 -2.84 3.28
C ASP A 286 9.38 -3.64 2.17
N VAL A 287 8.76 -4.76 1.76
CA VAL A 287 9.29 -5.68 0.76
C VAL A 287 9.31 -5.06 -0.64
N LEU A 288 8.25 -4.35 -1.04
CA LEU A 288 8.11 -3.83 -2.39
C LEU A 288 8.83 -2.49 -2.60
N VAL A 289 8.93 -1.67 -1.55
CA VAL A 289 9.42 -0.30 -1.68
C VAL A 289 10.52 0.00 -0.67
N ALA A 290 10.29 -0.12 0.64
CA ALA A 290 11.21 0.44 1.63
C ALA A 290 12.62 -0.14 1.54
N GLN A 291 12.75 -1.47 1.45
CA GLN A 291 14.05 -2.16 1.43
C GLN A 291 14.94 -1.68 0.27
N ARG A 292 14.35 -1.44 -0.90
CA ARG A 292 15.10 -1.06 -2.10
C ARG A 292 15.20 0.45 -2.28
N GLN A 293 14.20 1.20 -1.87
CA GLN A 293 14.03 2.60 -2.25
C GLN A 293 14.30 3.59 -1.12
N LYS A 294 14.17 3.20 0.16
CA LYS A 294 14.45 4.10 1.32
C LYS A 294 15.89 4.02 1.84
N ARG A 295 16.73 3.08 1.37
CA ARG A 295 18.12 2.92 1.83
C ARG A 295 19.04 4.05 1.34
N LYS A 296 20.09 4.34 2.12
CA LYS A 296 21.24 5.19 1.74
C LYS A 296 20.90 6.58 1.16
N GLY A 297 19.79 7.19 1.58
CA GLY A 297 19.42 8.55 1.14
C GLY A 297 19.05 8.65 -0.34
N MET A 298 18.64 7.54 -0.97
CA MET A 298 18.20 7.53 -2.36
C MET A 298 17.01 8.48 -2.61
N SER A 299 16.97 9.02 -3.82
CA SER A 299 15.88 9.82 -4.37
C SER A 299 15.44 9.21 -5.70
N TRP A 300 14.13 9.21 -5.94
CA TRP A 300 13.51 8.57 -7.10
C TRP A 300 12.66 9.55 -7.91
N SER A 301 12.63 9.38 -9.23
CA SER A 301 11.53 9.95 -9.99
C SER A 301 10.23 9.22 -9.63
N LYS A 302 9.09 9.90 -9.77
CA LYS A 302 7.77 9.30 -9.51
C LYS A 302 7.56 7.99 -10.27
N ASN A 303 7.89 7.96 -11.56
CA ASN A 303 7.75 6.77 -12.39
C ASN A 303 8.81 5.73 -12.07
N GLY A 304 10.06 6.11 -11.79
CA GLY A 304 11.11 5.15 -11.43
C GLY A 304 10.79 4.39 -10.14
N SER A 305 10.27 5.09 -9.13
CA SER A 305 9.80 4.48 -7.87
C SER A 305 8.64 3.51 -8.09
N ARG A 306 7.59 3.98 -8.79
CA ARG A 306 6.38 3.20 -9.06
C ARG A 306 6.66 1.98 -9.94
N ASN A 307 7.38 2.15 -11.04
CA ASN A 307 7.67 1.08 -12.00
C ASN A 307 8.48 -0.02 -11.34
N LEU A 308 9.49 0.33 -10.52
CA LEU A 308 10.23 -0.66 -9.75
C LEU A 308 9.32 -1.40 -8.75
N ALA A 309 8.36 -0.71 -8.12
CA ALA A 309 7.40 -1.35 -7.22
C ALA A 309 6.47 -2.31 -7.96
N ILE A 310 5.99 -1.96 -9.15
CA ILE A 310 5.15 -2.81 -10.01
C ILE A 310 5.89 -4.09 -10.41
N VAL A 311 7.13 -3.96 -10.90
CA VAL A 311 7.97 -5.12 -11.25
C VAL A 311 8.24 -5.99 -10.01
N THR A 312 8.52 -5.37 -8.86
CA THR A 312 8.72 -6.11 -7.61
C THR A 312 7.46 -6.86 -7.18
N ALA A 313 6.28 -6.24 -7.31
CA ALA A 313 5.02 -6.87 -7.01
C ALA A 313 4.76 -8.06 -7.92
N HIS A 314 4.95 -7.91 -9.24
CA HIS A 314 4.77 -8.97 -10.22
C HIS A 314 5.66 -10.18 -9.93
N LEU A 315 6.96 -9.97 -9.71
CA LEU A 315 7.91 -11.04 -9.41
C LEU A 315 7.64 -11.72 -8.06
N ASN A 316 7.05 -10.99 -7.11
CA ASN A 316 6.70 -11.55 -5.80
C ASN A 316 5.35 -12.28 -5.79
N GLN A 317 4.43 -11.99 -6.73
CA GLN A 317 3.13 -12.68 -6.81
C GLN A 317 3.26 -14.18 -7.11
N GLY A 318 4.37 -14.62 -7.71
CA GLY A 318 4.69 -16.03 -7.97
C GLY A 318 5.53 -16.71 -6.89
N THR A 319 5.88 -16.03 -5.79
CA THR A 319 6.76 -16.56 -4.74
C THR A 319 6.11 -16.49 -3.37
N ASN A 320 5.97 -17.66 -2.71
CA ASN A 320 5.42 -17.81 -1.36
C ASN A 320 6.35 -17.25 -0.27
N TYR A 321 6.69 -15.97 -0.30
CA TYR A 321 7.53 -15.35 0.73
C TYR A 321 6.75 -14.99 2.01
N LEU A 322 5.42 -15.17 2.03
CA LEU A 322 4.53 -14.68 3.10
C LEU A 322 3.51 -15.73 3.58
N GLN A 323 3.78 -17.03 3.40
CA GLN A 323 3.09 -18.07 4.18
C GLN A 323 3.64 -18.12 5.60
#